data_AF-A0A4R9G8K6-F1
#
_entry.id   AF-A0A4R9G8K6-F1
#
_cell.length_a   1.000
_cell.length_b   1.000
_cell.length_c   1.000
_cell.angle_alpha   90.00
_cell.angle_beta   90.00
_cell.angle_gamma   90.00
#
_symmetry.space_group_name_H-M   'P 1'
#
loop_
_entity.id
_entity.type
_entity.pdbx_description
1 polymer ?
#
loop_
_entity_poly.entity_id
_entity_poly.type
_entity_poly.pdbx_seq_one_letter_code
_entity_poly.pdbx_strand_id
1 'polypeptide(L)'
;MFIRNWNLCVLVIFVIFGLDCFPDMTRKKKTENDWFKIEDVSFLSENKQLKMSLKGTIKNPSLESLEVYEIAEDSSEQFLWKKEKPLSLGAITLKEKIPSSGQSLDWIRKIGTSRKWILITLKNDNGLPTHLQTEVLIHESEKKKLRKEFSLEAEGEIIRLDGREWKVASEVNTNDQALLQYIPKQESVLYWNEMVTIHVYKVRSSSISQIYALLESGKKKDCPNLNWSKDFESENKIAYFWENSACLKQAPNSQVAKLFRGEYGVYNVRYDRRGKISDQEKAHWSEVLDKIPSK
;
A
#
# COMPACT_ATOMS: atom_id res chain seq x y z
N MET A 1 -44.54 57.03 13.51
CA MET A 1 -44.18 56.59 14.88
C MET A 1 -43.93 55.09 14.83
N PHE A 2 -42.68 54.70 15.11
CA PHE A 2 -42.13 53.36 15.38
C PHE A 2 -42.22 52.19 14.37
N ILE A 3 -41.00 51.78 14.01
CA ILE A 3 -40.48 50.59 13.33
C ILE A 3 -40.85 49.28 14.07
N ARG A 4 -41.15 48.19 13.34
CA ARG A 4 -40.47 46.89 13.55
C ARG A 4 -40.72 45.85 12.44
N ASN A 5 -39.63 45.59 11.70
CA ASN A 5 -39.34 44.35 10.98
C ASN A 5 -39.29 43.15 11.95
N TRP A 6 -39.60 41.95 11.44
CA TRP A 6 -39.19 40.57 11.81
C TRP A 6 -40.29 39.66 11.21
N ASN A 7 -40.09 38.81 10.19
CA ASN A 7 -39.10 37.77 10.05
C ASN A 7 -38.89 37.45 8.55
N LEU A 8 -37.70 37.79 8.05
CA LEU A 8 -37.14 37.27 6.81
C LEU A 8 -35.84 36.53 7.18
N CYS A 9 -35.94 35.51 8.03
CA CYS A 9 -34.78 34.78 8.58
C CYS A 9 -35.06 33.27 8.79
N VAL A 10 -35.66 32.58 7.81
CA VAL A 10 -35.77 31.11 7.85
C VAL A 10 -35.27 30.42 6.57
N LEU A 11 -34.72 31.16 5.60
CA LEU A 11 -33.93 30.57 4.53
C LEU A 11 -32.49 31.08 4.66
N VAL A 12 -31.52 30.20 4.36
CA VAL A 12 -30.06 30.41 4.43
C VAL A 12 -29.39 29.99 5.76
N ILE A 13 -29.61 28.76 6.23
CA ILE A 13 -28.58 28.00 6.98
C ILE A 13 -28.74 26.50 6.66
N PHE A 14 -28.33 26.04 5.47
CA PHE A 14 -28.13 24.61 5.20
C PHE A 14 -27.18 24.33 4.01
N VAL A 15 -26.16 25.18 3.79
CA VAL A 15 -25.22 25.01 2.65
C VAL A 15 -23.73 25.11 3.04
N ILE A 16 -23.34 25.17 4.32
CA ILE A 16 -21.91 25.33 4.69
C ILE A 16 -21.43 24.32 5.74
N PHE A 17 -21.82 23.05 5.64
CA PHE A 17 -21.16 21.96 6.40
C PHE A 17 -21.23 20.63 5.65
N GLY A 18 -20.72 20.59 4.41
CA GLY A 18 -20.80 19.38 3.58
C GLY A 18 -19.68 19.17 2.58
N LEU A 19 -18.50 19.79 2.73
CA LEU A 19 -17.40 19.64 1.77
C LEU A 19 -16.10 19.03 2.29
N ASP A 20 -15.98 18.71 3.58
CA ASP A 20 -14.75 18.12 4.12
C ASP A 20 -14.80 16.58 4.29
N CYS A 21 -15.82 15.90 3.79
CA CYS A 21 -15.98 14.46 4.02
C CYS A 21 -15.21 13.52 3.07
N PHE A 22 -14.48 14.01 2.05
CA PHE A 22 -13.76 13.10 1.13
C PHE A 22 -12.49 13.73 0.52
N PRO A 23 -11.35 13.79 1.22
CA PRO A 23 -10.08 14.21 0.62
C PRO A 23 -9.58 13.26 -0.49
N ASP A 24 -10.16 12.06 -0.63
CA ASP A 24 -9.72 11.03 -1.59
C ASP A 24 -10.42 11.11 -2.96
N MET A 25 -11.30 12.10 -3.21
CA MET A 25 -12.06 12.22 -4.47
C MET A 25 -11.40 13.08 -5.58
N THR A 26 -10.19 13.64 -5.39
CA THR A 26 -9.67 14.71 -6.28
C THR A 26 -8.44 14.38 -7.12
N ARG A 27 -7.74 13.25 -6.92
CA ARG A 27 -6.50 12.96 -7.68
C ARG A 27 -6.77 12.06 -8.89
N LYS A 28 -6.98 12.66 -10.06
CA LYS A 28 -7.17 11.94 -11.35
C LYS A 28 -5.89 11.97 -12.19
N LYS A 29 -5.42 10.83 -12.68
CA LYS A 29 -4.27 10.79 -13.59
C LYS A 29 -4.54 11.66 -14.83
N LYS A 30 -3.58 12.52 -15.16
CA LYS A 30 -3.55 13.35 -16.37
C LYS A 30 -2.13 13.25 -16.91
N THR A 31 -1.88 12.21 -17.71
CA THR A 31 -0.54 11.85 -18.17
C THR A 31 -0.17 12.49 -19.50
N GLU A 32 -1.10 13.18 -20.17
CA GLU A 32 -0.90 13.69 -21.51
C GLU A 32 -1.69 14.98 -21.74
N ASN A 33 -1.10 15.90 -22.49
CA ASN A 33 -1.75 17.06 -23.10
C ASN A 33 -1.12 17.33 -24.48
N ASP A 34 -1.39 18.50 -25.05
CA ASP A 34 -0.86 18.89 -26.37
C ASP A 34 0.65 19.20 -26.35
N TRP A 35 1.26 19.32 -25.17
CA TRP A 35 2.65 19.75 -25.02
C TRP A 35 3.57 18.60 -24.64
N PHE A 36 3.08 17.67 -23.82
CA PHE A 36 3.88 16.59 -23.26
C PHE A 36 3.04 15.35 -22.99
N LYS A 37 3.68 14.19 -23.08
CA LYS A 37 3.13 12.89 -22.65
C LYS A 37 4.10 12.23 -21.68
N ILE A 38 3.63 11.88 -20.49
CA ILE A 38 4.33 11.05 -19.52
C ILE A 38 4.22 9.60 -19.96
N GLU A 39 5.36 8.92 -20.08
CA GLU A 39 5.42 7.50 -20.40
C GLU A 39 5.79 6.68 -19.16
N ASP A 40 6.75 7.15 -18.38
CA ASP A 40 7.21 6.46 -17.16
C ASP A 40 7.81 7.47 -16.16
N VAL A 41 7.60 7.21 -14.88
CA VAL A 41 8.24 7.92 -13.78
C VAL A 41 8.73 6.89 -12.78
N SER A 42 10.04 6.92 -12.48
CA SER A 42 10.67 5.96 -11.58
C SER A 42 11.71 6.62 -10.70
N PHE A 43 12.03 5.97 -9.58
CA PHE A 43 13.07 6.40 -8.65
C PHE A 43 14.25 5.45 -8.74
N LEU A 44 15.46 6.01 -8.80
CA LEU A 44 16.70 5.26 -8.86
C LEU A 44 17.76 5.90 -7.97
N SER A 45 18.79 5.15 -7.64
CA SER A 45 19.96 5.70 -6.96
C SER A 45 21.17 5.65 -7.88
N GLU A 46 21.96 6.71 -7.82
CA GLU A 46 23.22 6.85 -8.54
C GLU A 46 24.19 7.58 -7.63
N ASN A 47 25.37 6.99 -7.37
CA ASN A 47 26.37 7.55 -6.46
C ASN A 47 25.81 7.88 -5.06
N LYS A 48 24.96 7.00 -4.51
CA LYS A 48 24.25 7.19 -3.23
C LYS A 48 23.40 8.46 -3.18
N GLN A 49 22.91 8.92 -4.34
CA GLN A 49 21.96 10.03 -4.42
C GLN A 49 20.68 9.55 -5.06
N LEU A 50 19.54 9.91 -4.44
CA LEU A 50 18.23 9.60 -4.98
C LEU A 50 17.97 10.51 -6.19
N LYS A 51 17.64 9.88 -7.31
CA LYS A 51 17.27 10.54 -8.56
C LYS A 51 15.87 10.10 -8.96
N MET A 52 15.17 11.01 -9.62
CA MET A 52 13.94 10.69 -10.32
C MET A 52 14.22 10.61 -11.82
N SER A 53 13.76 9.53 -12.45
CA SER A 53 13.76 9.37 -13.90
C SER A 53 12.38 9.68 -14.44
N LEU A 54 12.27 10.64 -15.34
CA LEU A 54 11.08 10.94 -16.12
C LEU A 54 11.33 10.56 -17.58
N LYS A 55 10.51 9.65 -18.12
CA LYS A 55 10.44 9.37 -19.55
C LYS A 55 9.14 9.91 -20.11
N GLY A 56 9.22 10.51 -21.28
CA GLY A 56 8.06 11.05 -21.96
C GLY A 56 8.36 11.52 -23.36
N THR A 57 7.35 12.12 -23.99
CA THR A 57 7.44 12.67 -25.34
C THR A 57 7.04 14.15 -25.32
N ILE A 58 7.95 15.02 -25.76
CA ILE A 58 7.69 16.45 -25.98
C ILE A 58 7.00 16.60 -27.34
N LYS A 59 5.81 17.20 -27.33
CA LYS A 59 4.97 17.40 -28.52
C LYS A 59 4.97 18.84 -29.04
N ASN A 60 5.25 19.80 -28.16
CA ASN A 60 5.23 21.21 -28.50
C ASN A 60 6.65 21.81 -28.42
N PRO A 61 7.20 22.36 -29.52
CA PRO A 61 8.54 22.96 -29.52
C PRO A 61 8.64 24.23 -28.65
N SER A 62 7.51 24.82 -28.30
CA SER A 62 7.42 26.03 -27.47
C SER A 62 7.61 25.73 -25.99
N LEU A 63 7.74 24.45 -25.59
CA LEU A 63 8.02 24.06 -24.21
C LEU A 63 9.37 24.61 -23.76
N GLU A 64 9.37 25.42 -22.71
CA GLU A 64 10.56 26.10 -22.20
C GLU A 64 11.11 25.45 -20.93
N SER A 65 10.22 25.05 -20.03
CA SER A 65 10.62 24.42 -18.79
C SER A 65 9.61 23.41 -18.27
N LEU A 66 10.11 22.51 -17.43
CA LEU A 66 9.38 21.48 -16.74
C LEU A 66 9.83 21.47 -15.28
N GLU A 67 8.88 21.65 -14.36
CA GLU A 67 9.07 21.63 -12.91
C GLU A 67 8.32 20.42 -12.36
N VAL A 68 8.96 19.65 -11.48
CA VAL A 68 8.41 18.43 -10.91
C VAL A 68 8.26 18.58 -9.41
N TYR A 69 7.10 18.18 -8.89
CA TYR A 69 6.76 18.17 -7.48
C TYR A 69 6.21 16.81 -7.06
N GLU A 70 6.41 16.45 -5.80
CA GLU A 70 5.64 15.41 -5.12
C GLU A 70 4.43 16.06 -4.43
N ILE A 71 3.24 15.50 -4.59
CA ILE A 71 2.05 15.90 -3.83
C ILE A 71 1.93 14.98 -2.61
N ALA A 72 2.18 15.52 -1.42
CA ALA A 72 2.08 14.80 -0.16
C ALA A 72 0.60 14.46 0.21
N GLU A 73 0.39 13.71 1.29
CA GLU A 73 -0.96 13.31 1.72
C GLU A 73 -1.82 14.49 2.16
N ASP A 74 -1.20 15.49 2.79
CA ASP A 74 -1.82 16.77 3.15
C ASP A 74 -2.06 17.71 1.96
N SER A 75 -1.78 17.24 0.75
CA SER A 75 -1.86 17.99 -0.52
C SER A 75 -0.87 19.15 -0.64
N SER A 76 0.16 19.21 0.21
CA SER A 76 1.30 20.10 -0.02
C SER A 76 2.14 19.65 -1.22
N GLU A 77 2.69 20.61 -1.94
CA GLU A 77 3.58 20.37 -3.09
C GLU A 77 5.04 20.50 -2.65
N GLN A 78 5.77 19.40 -2.71
CA GLN A 78 7.19 19.35 -2.40
C GLN A 78 7.99 19.36 -3.70
N PHE A 79 8.77 20.43 -3.93
CA PHE A 79 9.61 20.55 -5.12
C PHE A 79 10.65 19.42 -5.21
N LEU A 80 10.71 18.77 -6.37
CA LEU A 80 11.68 17.71 -6.68
C LEU A 80 12.80 18.20 -7.58
N TRP A 81 12.52 18.81 -8.73
CA TRP A 81 13.55 19.36 -9.62
C TRP A 81 12.92 20.18 -10.76
N LYS A 82 13.77 20.92 -11.48
CA LYS A 82 13.41 21.71 -12.65
C LYS A 82 14.36 21.44 -13.81
N LYS A 83 13.82 21.41 -15.03
CA LYS A 83 14.57 21.41 -16.28
C LYS A 83 14.14 22.58 -17.14
N GLU A 84 15.11 23.35 -17.61
CA GLU A 84 14.93 24.38 -18.64
C GLU A 84 15.55 23.90 -19.95
N LYS A 85 15.31 24.64 -21.04
CA LYS A 85 15.89 24.35 -22.36
C LYS A 85 17.40 24.01 -22.28
N PRO A 86 17.88 23.11 -23.15
CA PRO A 86 17.19 22.56 -24.33
C PRO A 86 16.24 21.39 -24.01
N LEU A 87 15.03 21.46 -24.58
CA LEU A 87 13.99 20.42 -24.55
C LEU A 87 13.56 20.17 -25.99
N SER A 88 14.19 19.18 -26.65
CA SER A 88 13.92 18.87 -28.06
C SER A 88 12.61 18.13 -28.23
N LEU A 89 11.91 18.37 -29.35
CA LEU A 89 10.76 17.58 -29.76
C LEU A 89 11.07 16.07 -29.80
N GLY A 90 10.08 15.26 -29.45
CA GLY A 90 10.19 13.79 -29.44
C GLY A 90 10.46 13.20 -28.06
N ALA A 91 10.95 11.97 -28.04
CA ALA A 91 11.19 11.22 -26.82
C ALA A 91 12.32 11.83 -25.98
N ILE A 92 12.11 11.91 -24.66
CA ILE A 92 13.08 12.42 -23.71
C ILE A 92 13.17 11.49 -22.49
N THR A 93 14.37 11.40 -21.93
CA THR A 93 14.62 10.77 -20.62
C THR A 93 15.42 11.75 -19.77
N LEU A 94 14.80 12.24 -18.70
CA LEU A 94 15.42 13.15 -17.73
C LEU A 94 15.73 12.36 -16.46
N LYS A 95 16.95 12.45 -15.95
CA LYS A 95 17.39 11.80 -14.70
C LYS A 95 18.00 12.84 -13.78
N GLU A 96 17.17 13.44 -12.96
CA GLU A 96 17.56 14.58 -12.15
C GLU A 96 17.64 14.20 -10.66
N LYS A 97 18.56 14.85 -9.95
CA LYS A 97 18.76 14.65 -8.51
C LYS A 97 17.63 15.30 -7.74
N ILE A 98 17.11 14.61 -6.73
CA ILE A 98 16.16 15.18 -5.77
C ILE A 98 16.95 15.95 -4.69
N PRO A 99 16.67 17.23 -4.42
CA PRO A 99 17.29 18.02 -3.36
C PRO A 99 17.19 17.34 -1.99
N SER A 100 18.21 17.51 -1.15
CA SER A 100 18.24 16.89 0.19
C SER A 100 17.12 17.38 1.11
N SER A 101 16.63 18.62 0.95
CA SER A 101 15.44 19.13 1.63
C SER A 101 14.13 18.43 1.21
N GLY A 102 14.17 17.73 0.06
CA GLY A 102 13.10 16.91 -0.49
C GLY A 102 13.18 15.42 -0.12
N GLN A 103 14.29 14.97 0.49
CA GLN A 103 14.60 13.56 0.69
C GLN A 103 14.14 13.04 2.07
N SER A 104 12.83 12.84 2.27
CA SER A 104 12.44 11.80 3.23
C SER A 104 12.69 10.43 2.57
N LEU A 105 13.58 9.63 3.16
CA LEU A 105 13.84 8.25 2.73
C LEU A 105 12.97 7.25 3.52
N ASP A 106 12.05 7.72 4.36
CA ASP A 106 11.25 6.86 5.25
C ASP A 106 10.37 5.90 4.43
N TRP A 107 9.85 6.37 3.30
CA TRP A 107 9.09 5.52 2.37
C TRP A 107 9.93 4.39 1.76
N ILE A 108 11.25 4.54 1.68
CA ILE A 108 12.18 3.49 1.24
C ILE A 108 12.30 2.45 2.35
N ARG A 109 12.38 2.87 3.63
CA ARG A 109 12.47 1.97 4.79
C ARG A 109 11.23 1.11 4.96
N LYS A 110 10.03 1.68 4.84
CA LYS A 110 8.76 0.95 4.95
C LYS A 110 8.70 -0.21 3.95
N ILE A 111 8.27 -1.39 4.40
CA ILE A 111 8.06 -2.56 3.53
C ILE A 111 6.80 -2.38 2.66
N GLY A 112 6.82 -2.96 1.46
CA GLY A 112 5.67 -3.06 0.58
C GLY A 112 5.67 -2.15 -0.60
N THR A 113 4.50 -1.69 -1.06
CA THR A 113 4.44 -0.75 -2.18
C THR A 113 4.17 0.64 -1.63
N SER A 114 5.06 1.58 -1.93
CA SER A 114 4.87 2.98 -1.57
C SER A 114 4.19 3.69 -2.74
N ARG A 115 3.19 4.52 -2.43
CA ARG A 115 2.46 5.32 -3.42
C ARG A 115 2.99 6.74 -3.38
N LYS A 116 3.31 7.31 -4.54
CA LYS A 116 3.75 8.70 -4.70
C LYS A 116 2.90 9.37 -5.78
N TRP A 117 2.45 10.60 -5.53
CA TRP A 117 1.78 11.41 -6.55
C TRP A 117 2.74 12.46 -7.06
N ILE A 118 2.90 12.51 -8.38
CA ILE A 118 3.86 13.40 -9.05
C ILE A 118 3.08 14.41 -9.88
N LEU A 119 3.35 15.69 -9.63
CA LEU A 119 2.87 16.82 -10.41
C LEU A 119 3.99 17.32 -11.32
N ILE A 120 3.66 17.54 -12.58
CA ILE A 120 4.57 18.10 -13.57
C ILE A 120 3.96 19.38 -14.12
N THR A 121 4.61 20.50 -13.82
CA THR A 121 4.25 21.82 -14.32
C THR A 121 5.11 22.15 -15.54
N LEU A 122 4.46 22.43 -16.65
CA LEU A 122 5.06 22.73 -17.95
C LEU A 122 4.83 24.20 -18.25
N LYS A 123 5.87 24.93 -18.67
CA LYS A 123 5.74 26.34 -19.09
C LYS A 123 6.21 26.49 -20.54
N ASN A 124 5.43 27.19 -21.36
CA ASN A 124 5.86 27.58 -22.70
C ASN A 124 6.69 28.88 -22.68
N ASP A 125 7.18 29.27 -23.85
CA ASP A 125 7.88 30.53 -24.14
C ASP A 125 7.13 31.82 -23.78
N ASN A 126 5.80 31.76 -23.65
CA ASN A 126 4.98 32.86 -23.17
C ASN A 126 4.78 32.83 -21.63
N GLY A 127 5.43 31.91 -20.93
CA GLY A 127 5.30 31.70 -19.50
C GLY A 127 3.96 31.08 -19.06
N LEU A 128 3.11 30.66 -20.00
CA LEU A 128 1.82 30.05 -19.68
C LEU A 128 2.02 28.63 -19.12
N PRO A 129 1.50 28.33 -17.92
CA PRO A 129 1.66 27.02 -17.32
C PRO A 129 0.54 26.05 -17.75
N THR A 130 0.88 24.77 -17.83
CA THR A 130 -0.07 23.65 -17.82
C THR A 130 0.47 22.54 -16.94
N HIS A 131 -0.41 21.68 -16.43
CA HIS A 131 -0.02 20.62 -15.50
C HIS A 131 -0.42 19.24 -16.02
N LEU A 132 0.42 18.27 -15.68
CA LEU A 132 0.17 16.84 -15.76
C LEU A 132 0.36 16.24 -14.37
N GLN A 133 -0.33 15.14 -14.09
CA GLN A 133 -0.15 14.44 -12.83
C GLN A 133 -0.26 12.93 -13.01
N THR A 134 0.59 12.20 -12.32
CA THR A 134 0.61 10.74 -12.36
C THR A 134 0.86 10.14 -10.99
N GLU A 135 0.42 8.91 -10.82
CA GLU A 135 0.71 8.08 -9.67
C GLU A 135 1.91 7.19 -9.99
N VAL A 136 2.83 7.09 -9.06
CA VAL A 136 3.98 6.19 -9.09
C VAL A 136 3.84 5.19 -7.95
N LEU A 137 3.83 3.92 -8.30
CA LEU A 137 3.87 2.82 -7.35
C LEU A 137 5.32 2.32 -7.30
N ILE A 138 6.00 2.49 -6.17
CA ILE A 138 7.34 1.95 -5.97
C ILE A 138 7.22 0.63 -5.22
N HIS A 139 7.50 -0.46 -5.93
CA HIS A 139 7.37 -1.80 -5.38
C HIS A 139 8.53 -2.17 -4.43
N GLU A 140 8.30 -3.18 -3.59
CA GLU A 140 9.30 -3.65 -2.63
C GLU A 140 10.60 -4.11 -3.30
N SER A 141 10.52 -4.71 -4.49
CA SER A 141 11.71 -5.13 -5.25
C SER A 141 12.61 -3.95 -5.64
N GLU A 142 12.03 -2.78 -5.92
CA GLU A 142 12.74 -1.54 -6.19
C GLU A 142 13.27 -0.92 -4.88
N LYS A 143 12.42 -0.84 -3.85
CA LYS A 143 12.85 -0.33 -2.53
C LYS A 143 14.00 -1.14 -1.93
N LYS A 144 14.00 -2.46 -2.09
CA LYS A 144 15.09 -3.33 -1.62
C LYS A 144 16.43 -2.99 -2.28
N LYS A 145 16.43 -2.65 -3.57
CA LYS A 145 17.65 -2.16 -4.26
C LYS A 145 18.10 -0.82 -3.66
N LEU A 146 17.16 0.13 -3.51
CA LEU A 146 17.45 1.42 -2.91
C LEU A 146 17.99 1.28 -1.48
N ARG A 147 17.35 0.47 -0.62
CA ARG A 147 17.82 0.21 0.75
C ARG A 147 19.26 -0.31 0.78
N LYS A 148 19.59 -1.25 -0.11
CA LYS A 148 20.95 -1.77 -0.23
C LYS A 148 21.96 -0.67 -0.61
N GLU A 149 21.61 0.17 -1.57
CA GLU A 149 22.47 1.25 -2.07
C GLU A 149 22.67 2.38 -1.05
N PHE A 150 21.63 2.71 -0.28
CA PHE A 150 21.68 3.71 0.79
C PHE A 150 22.08 3.14 2.16
N SER A 151 22.32 1.83 2.27
CA SER A 151 22.58 1.14 3.54
C SER A 151 21.48 1.42 4.59
N LEU A 152 20.22 1.39 4.16
CA LEU A 152 19.05 1.57 5.02
C LEU A 152 18.50 0.21 5.45
N GLU A 153 18.13 0.11 6.74
CA GLU A 153 17.37 -1.03 7.24
C GLU A 153 15.89 -0.88 6.90
N ALA A 154 15.26 -2.00 6.56
CA ALA A 154 13.84 -2.07 6.26
C ALA A 154 13.03 -2.13 7.56
N GLU A 155 12.08 -1.21 7.72
CA GLU A 155 11.17 -1.22 8.85
C GLU A 155 10.21 -2.41 8.73
N GLY A 156 10.19 -3.26 9.75
CA GLY A 156 9.35 -4.46 9.78
C GLY A 156 9.90 -5.64 8.97
N GLU A 157 11.17 -5.61 8.51
CA GLU A 157 11.81 -6.77 7.86
C GLU A 157 12.05 -7.88 8.88
N ILE A 158 12.33 -7.46 10.12
CA ILE A 158 12.30 -8.30 11.30
C ILE A 158 11.26 -7.73 12.25
N ILE A 159 10.33 -8.57 12.70
CA ILE A 159 9.36 -8.25 13.74
C ILE A 159 9.57 -9.18 14.94
N ARG A 160 9.18 -8.73 16.13
CA ARG A 160 9.12 -9.59 17.32
C ARG A 160 7.68 -9.98 17.61
N LEU A 161 7.34 -11.19 17.22
CA LEU A 161 6.11 -11.87 17.62
C LEU A 161 6.51 -12.90 18.67
N ASP A 162 5.65 -13.18 19.65
CA ASP A 162 5.84 -14.22 20.68
C ASP A 162 7.17 -14.23 21.47
N GLY A 163 7.94 -13.14 21.41
CA GLY A 163 9.29 -13.04 22.01
C GLY A 163 10.42 -13.51 21.08
N ARG A 164 10.12 -14.14 19.94
CA ARG A 164 11.10 -14.52 18.91
C ARG A 164 11.21 -13.46 17.83
N GLU A 165 12.30 -13.51 17.05
CA GLU A 165 12.45 -12.69 15.86
C GLU A 165 11.92 -13.42 14.61
N TRP A 166 11.15 -12.71 13.81
CA TRP A 166 10.49 -13.20 12.61
C TRP A 166 10.90 -12.34 11.43
N LYS A 167 11.33 -12.96 10.32
CA LYS A 167 11.78 -12.26 9.11
C LYS A 167 10.77 -12.39 7.98
N VAL A 168 10.70 -11.40 7.10
CA VAL A 168 9.88 -11.47 5.89
C VAL A 168 10.36 -12.61 4.98
N ALA A 169 9.44 -13.48 4.59
CA ALA A 169 9.64 -14.58 3.66
C ALA A 169 9.09 -14.28 2.26
N SER A 170 7.95 -13.60 2.19
CA SER A 170 7.28 -13.28 0.94
C SER A 170 6.39 -12.05 1.11
N GLU A 171 6.23 -11.31 0.03
CA GLU A 171 5.34 -10.17 -0.05
C GLU A 171 4.69 -10.09 -1.43
N VAL A 172 3.39 -9.79 -1.45
CA VAL A 172 2.61 -9.52 -2.64
C VAL A 172 1.78 -8.27 -2.40
N ASN A 173 1.76 -7.33 -3.33
CA ASN A 173 0.90 -6.16 -3.26
C ASN A 173 0.37 -5.82 -4.65
N THR A 174 -0.90 -6.12 -4.88
CA THR A 174 -1.63 -5.84 -6.11
C THR A 174 -2.81 -4.91 -5.84
N ASN A 175 -3.58 -4.54 -6.86
CA ASN A 175 -4.79 -3.74 -6.68
C ASN A 175 -5.84 -4.45 -5.83
N ASP A 176 -5.87 -5.78 -5.86
CA ASP A 176 -6.92 -6.59 -5.23
C ASP A 176 -6.52 -7.17 -3.86
N GLN A 177 -5.22 -7.28 -3.59
CA GLN A 177 -4.72 -7.88 -2.35
C GLN A 177 -3.37 -7.30 -1.92
N ALA A 178 -3.11 -7.34 -0.62
CA ALA A 178 -1.77 -7.24 -0.07
C ALA A 178 -1.52 -8.44 0.86
N LEU A 179 -0.36 -9.06 0.77
CA LEU A 179 0.00 -10.24 1.54
C LEU A 179 1.44 -10.09 1.99
N LEU A 180 1.66 -10.27 3.29
CA LEU A 180 2.98 -10.25 3.91
C LEU A 180 3.14 -11.51 4.75
N GLN A 181 4.23 -12.24 4.52
CA GLN A 181 4.51 -13.50 5.19
C GLN A 181 5.81 -13.41 5.95
N TYR A 182 5.77 -13.88 7.20
CA TYR A 182 6.90 -13.93 8.11
C TYR A 182 7.18 -15.37 8.51
N ILE A 183 8.45 -15.73 8.63
CA ILE A 183 8.91 -17.00 9.19
C ILE A 183 9.89 -16.70 10.34
N PRO A 184 10.10 -17.61 11.30
CA PRO A 184 11.12 -17.42 12.32
C PRO A 184 12.49 -17.12 11.68
N LYS A 185 13.25 -16.19 12.25
CA LYS A 185 14.50 -15.68 11.65
C LYS A 185 15.51 -16.79 11.33
N GLN A 186 15.53 -17.84 12.14
CA GLN A 186 16.38 -19.02 12.00
C GLN A 186 15.93 -20.00 10.89
N GLU A 187 14.69 -19.89 10.38
CA GLU A 187 14.18 -20.79 9.35
C GLU A 187 14.54 -20.34 7.92
N SER A 188 14.44 -21.28 6.97
CA SER A 188 14.64 -21.01 5.54
C SER A 188 13.30 -20.80 4.84
N VAL A 189 13.23 -19.87 3.88
CA VAL A 189 12.03 -19.62 3.07
C VAL A 189 11.56 -20.87 2.32
N LEU A 190 12.47 -21.80 1.98
CA LEU A 190 12.13 -23.05 1.30
C LEU A 190 11.64 -24.15 2.27
N TYR A 191 12.00 -24.07 3.55
CA TYR A 191 11.84 -25.15 4.53
C TYR A 191 11.29 -24.65 5.87
N TRP A 192 10.34 -23.72 5.84
CA TRP A 192 9.70 -23.20 7.04
C TRP A 192 8.77 -24.26 7.68
N ASN A 193 8.66 -24.24 9.00
CA ASN A 193 7.67 -25.00 9.76
C ASN A 193 6.57 -24.12 10.32
N GLU A 194 6.89 -22.85 10.56
CA GLU A 194 5.98 -21.87 11.12
C GLU A 194 5.91 -20.64 10.20
N MET A 195 4.72 -20.08 10.03
CA MET A 195 4.55 -18.87 9.25
C MET A 195 3.44 -17.99 9.82
N VAL A 196 3.70 -16.69 9.91
CA VAL A 196 2.65 -15.70 10.15
C VAL A 196 2.34 -15.00 8.84
N THR A 197 1.09 -15.05 8.41
CA THR A 197 0.61 -14.36 7.20
C THR A 197 -0.34 -13.24 7.59
N ILE A 198 -0.09 -12.03 7.07
CA ILE A 198 -1.01 -10.90 7.09
C ILE A 198 -1.53 -10.74 5.66
N HIS A 199 -2.78 -11.12 5.41
CA HIS A 199 -3.40 -10.99 4.09
C HIS A 199 -4.56 -10.00 4.15
N VAL A 200 -4.46 -8.90 3.41
CA VAL A 200 -5.52 -7.92 3.19
C VAL A 200 -6.18 -8.18 1.84
N TYR A 201 -7.45 -8.55 1.86
CA TYR A 201 -8.31 -8.52 0.69
C TYR A 201 -8.80 -7.07 0.49
N LYS A 202 -8.36 -6.39 -0.57
CA LYS A 202 -8.71 -4.99 -0.87
C LYS A 202 -10.10 -4.87 -1.50
N VAL A 203 -11.05 -5.65 -0.99
CA VAL A 203 -12.45 -5.70 -1.42
C VAL A 203 -13.28 -4.74 -0.59
N ARG A 204 -14.00 -3.83 -1.27
CA ARG A 204 -14.82 -2.81 -0.58
C ARG A 204 -16.20 -3.33 -0.18
N SER A 205 -16.79 -4.23 -0.96
CA SER A 205 -18.19 -4.65 -0.81
C SER A 205 -18.40 -6.01 -0.13
N SER A 206 -17.39 -6.88 -0.06
CA SER A 206 -17.55 -8.20 0.55
C SER A 206 -17.61 -8.11 2.07
N SER A 207 -18.54 -8.85 2.68
CA SER A 207 -18.61 -9.03 4.13
C SER A 207 -17.55 -10.03 4.63
N ILE A 208 -17.21 -9.95 5.91
CA ILE A 208 -16.27 -10.88 6.58
C ILE A 208 -16.80 -12.31 6.49
N SER A 209 -18.10 -12.54 6.74
CA SER A 209 -18.72 -13.86 6.68
C SER A 209 -18.67 -14.46 5.27
N GLN A 210 -18.81 -13.66 4.21
CA GLN A 210 -18.64 -14.13 2.83
C GLN A 210 -17.20 -14.60 2.56
N ILE A 211 -16.20 -13.83 2.99
CA ILE A 211 -14.79 -14.21 2.82
C ILE A 211 -14.48 -15.47 3.64
N TYR A 212 -14.97 -15.57 4.87
CA TYR A 212 -14.84 -16.76 5.69
C TYR A 212 -15.43 -18.00 5.01
N ALA A 213 -16.65 -17.92 4.45
CA ALA A 213 -17.28 -19.03 3.75
C ALA A 213 -16.50 -19.46 2.50
N LEU A 214 -15.90 -18.51 1.77
CA LEU A 214 -15.02 -18.80 0.62
C LEU A 214 -13.74 -19.50 1.06
N LEU A 215 -13.14 -19.09 2.19
CA LEU A 215 -11.96 -19.74 2.75
C LEU A 215 -12.24 -21.17 3.19
N GLU A 216 -13.33 -21.38 3.92
CA GLU A 216 -13.75 -22.70 4.39
C GLU A 216 -14.08 -23.64 3.23
N SER A 217 -14.90 -23.20 2.28
CA SER A 217 -15.28 -24.00 1.11
C SER A 217 -14.09 -24.32 0.20
N GLY A 218 -13.21 -23.35 -0.03
CA GLY A 218 -11.96 -23.56 -0.78
C GLY A 218 -11.09 -24.62 -0.13
N LYS A 219 -10.89 -24.55 1.20
CA LYS A 219 -10.06 -25.51 1.92
C LYS A 219 -10.68 -26.90 2.01
N LYS A 220 -12.00 -27.01 2.23
CA LYS A 220 -12.72 -28.29 2.25
C LYS A 220 -12.75 -28.96 0.87
N LYS A 221 -12.76 -28.18 -0.22
CA LYS A 221 -12.64 -28.70 -1.58
C LYS A 221 -11.28 -29.38 -1.81
N ASP A 222 -10.20 -28.77 -1.31
CA ASP A 222 -8.85 -29.32 -1.43
C ASP A 222 -8.62 -30.50 -0.46
N CYS A 223 -9.31 -30.50 0.67
CA CYS A 223 -9.24 -31.57 1.66
C CYS A 223 -10.60 -31.84 2.33
N PRO A 224 -11.33 -32.88 1.89
CA PRO A 224 -12.63 -33.25 2.47
C PRO A 224 -12.58 -33.63 3.96
N ASN A 225 -11.45 -34.15 4.45
CA ASN A 225 -11.25 -34.58 5.84
C ASN A 225 -10.67 -33.47 6.75
N LEU A 226 -10.89 -32.21 6.37
CA LEU A 226 -10.41 -31.05 7.12
C LEU A 226 -11.26 -30.84 8.39
N ASN A 227 -10.60 -30.76 9.54
CA ASN A 227 -11.25 -30.27 10.75
C ASN A 227 -11.24 -28.75 10.72
N TRP A 228 -12.41 -28.11 10.73
CA TRP A 228 -12.55 -26.65 10.67
C TRP A 228 -13.50 -26.19 11.76
N SER A 229 -13.03 -25.30 12.64
CA SER A 229 -13.80 -24.74 13.74
C SER A 229 -13.85 -23.21 13.63
N LYS A 230 -15.04 -22.66 13.89
CA LYS A 230 -15.21 -21.24 14.17
C LYS A 230 -15.17 -21.07 15.68
N ASP A 231 -14.11 -20.46 16.20
CA ASP A 231 -13.90 -20.32 17.64
C ASP A 231 -14.63 -19.08 18.19
N PHE A 232 -14.79 -18.04 17.37
CA PHE A 232 -15.50 -16.80 17.74
C PHE A 232 -16.08 -16.11 16.50
N GLU A 233 -17.25 -15.49 16.64
CA GLU A 233 -17.88 -14.67 15.60
C GLU A 233 -18.55 -13.43 16.21
N SER A 234 -18.31 -12.30 15.55
CA SER A 234 -18.99 -11.03 15.77
C SER A 234 -19.16 -10.35 14.41
N GLU A 235 -19.91 -9.25 14.35
CA GLU A 235 -20.16 -8.51 13.11
C GLU A 235 -18.87 -8.12 12.36
N ASN A 236 -17.80 -7.79 13.10
CA ASN A 236 -16.56 -7.25 12.55
C ASN A 236 -15.34 -8.17 12.69
N LYS A 237 -15.50 -9.37 13.26
CA LYS A 237 -14.39 -10.27 13.55
C LYS A 237 -14.83 -11.73 13.64
N ILE A 238 -14.08 -12.62 12.99
CA ILE A 238 -14.19 -14.07 13.10
C ILE A 238 -12.84 -14.63 13.52
N ALA A 239 -12.80 -15.44 14.58
CA ALA A 239 -11.65 -16.27 14.90
C ALA A 239 -11.96 -17.71 14.50
N TYR A 240 -11.00 -18.36 13.85
CA TYR A 240 -11.19 -19.72 13.36
C TYR A 240 -9.90 -20.50 13.38
N PHE A 241 -10.06 -21.82 13.42
CA PHE A 241 -8.97 -22.78 13.42
C PHE A 241 -9.29 -23.88 12.42
N TRP A 242 -8.26 -24.42 11.80
CA TRP A 242 -8.40 -25.67 11.07
C TRP A 242 -7.13 -26.50 11.16
N GLU A 243 -7.29 -27.81 11.02
CA GLU A 243 -6.18 -28.75 10.90
C GLU A 243 -6.55 -29.89 9.94
N ASN A 244 -5.54 -30.54 9.36
CA ASN A 244 -5.72 -31.82 8.71
C ASN A 244 -4.70 -32.85 9.21
N SER A 245 -5.07 -34.12 9.05
CA SER A 245 -4.24 -35.27 9.39
C SER A 245 -3.51 -35.86 8.17
N ALA A 246 -3.04 -34.98 7.27
CA ALA A 246 -2.59 -35.28 5.90
C ALA A 246 -3.74 -35.57 4.93
N CYS A 247 -3.86 -34.71 3.92
CA CYS A 247 -4.73 -34.93 2.76
C CYS A 247 -3.88 -35.55 1.64
N LEU A 248 -4.50 -36.16 0.62
CA LEU A 248 -3.83 -36.99 -0.41
C LEU A 248 -2.47 -36.47 -0.93
N LYS A 249 -2.28 -35.14 -1.03
CA LYS A 249 -1.03 -34.51 -1.51
C LYS A 249 -0.43 -33.47 -0.55
N GLN A 250 -0.94 -33.34 0.67
CA GLN A 250 -0.53 -32.31 1.62
C GLN A 250 -0.11 -32.94 2.94
N ALA A 251 1.09 -32.58 3.41
CA ALA A 251 1.53 -32.92 4.75
C ALA A 251 0.56 -32.35 5.80
N PRO A 252 0.48 -32.96 7.00
CA PRO A 252 -0.31 -32.42 8.10
C PRO A 252 0.01 -30.94 8.32
N ASN A 253 -1.02 -30.12 8.44
CA ASN A 253 -0.88 -28.70 8.76
C ASN A 253 -2.07 -28.22 9.58
N SER A 254 -1.81 -27.17 10.33
CA SER A 254 -2.79 -26.53 11.19
C SER A 254 -2.66 -25.02 11.09
N GLN A 255 -3.75 -24.30 11.34
CA GLN A 255 -3.80 -22.86 11.23
C GLN A 255 -4.68 -22.26 12.33
N VAL A 256 -4.18 -21.21 12.98
CA VAL A 256 -4.97 -20.32 13.84
C VAL A 256 -5.13 -19.00 13.09
N ALA A 257 -6.34 -18.45 13.02
CA ALA A 257 -6.58 -17.25 12.22
C ALA A 257 -7.63 -16.30 12.79
N LYS A 258 -7.47 -15.03 12.43
CA LYS A 258 -8.37 -13.91 12.74
C LYS A 258 -8.72 -13.21 11.43
N LEU A 259 -10.01 -13.09 11.17
CA LEU A 259 -10.56 -12.37 10.04
C LEU A 259 -11.31 -11.15 10.56
N PHE A 260 -10.97 -9.94 10.12
CA PHE A 260 -11.62 -8.70 10.57
C PHE A 260 -11.55 -7.59 9.52
N ARG A 261 -12.40 -6.57 9.64
CA ARG A 261 -12.36 -5.40 8.77
C ARG A 261 -11.39 -4.36 9.32
N GLY A 262 -10.53 -3.83 8.45
CA GLY A 262 -9.64 -2.71 8.76
C GLY A 262 -9.71 -1.64 7.67
N GLU A 263 -8.80 -0.68 7.73
CA GLU A 263 -8.76 0.49 6.85
C GLU A 263 -8.68 0.12 5.36
N TYR A 264 -7.80 -0.83 5.02
CA TYR A 264 -7.52 -1.18 3.62
C TYR A 264 -8.37 -2.34 3.07
N GLY A 265 -9.33 -2.86 3.84
CA GLY A 265 -10.18 -3.98 3.43
C GLY A 265 -10.39 -5.02 4.53
N VAL A 266 -10.51 -6.29 4.15
CA VAL A 266 -10.66 -7.39 5.11
C VAL A 266 -9.31 -8.06 5.34
N TYR A 267 -8.88 -8.09 6.58
CA TYR A 267 -7.62 -8.68 7.04
C TYR A 267 -7.88 -10.12 7.47
N ASN A 268 -7.09 -11.03 6.92
CA ASN A 268 -6.94 -12.41 7.38
C ASN A 268 -5.52 -12.57 7.91
N VAL A 269 -5.39 -12.49 9.24
CA VAL A 269 -4.12 -12.64 9.94
C VAL A 269 -4.08 -14.04 10.53
N ARG A 270 -3.06 -14.81 10.18
CA ARG A 270 -2.99 -16.23 10.51
C ARG A 270 -1.59 -16.68 10.89
N TYR A 271 -1.55 -17.69 11.75
CA TYR A 271 -0.38 -18.51 12.05
C TYR A 271 -0.60 -19.89 11.45
N ASP A 272 0.28 -20.29 10.55
CA ASP A 272 0.32 -21.59 9.89
C ASP A 272 1.47 -22.43 10.47
N ARG A 273 1.19 -23.70 10.81
CA ARG A 273 2.19 -24.66 11.27
C ARG A 273 2.15 -25.94 10.46
N ARG A 274 3.32 -26.45 10.06
CA ARG A 274 3.47 -27.83 9.57
C ARG A 274 3.36 -28.79 10.76
N GLY A 275 2.38 -29.68 10.71
CA GLY A 275 2.01 -30.56 11.82
C GLY A 275 0.81 -30.05 12.63
N LYS A 276 0.59 -30.69 13.76
CA LYS A 276 -0.47 -30.34 14.72
C LYS A 276 -0.04 -29.17 15.60
N ILE A 277 -1.02 -28.38 16.02
CA ILE A 277 -0.88 -27.32 17.03
C ILE A 277 -1.54 -27.83 18.31
N SER A 278 -0.87 -27.71 19.45
CA SER A 278 -1.46 -28.04 20.76
C SER A 278 -2.48 -26.98 21.20
N ASP A 279 -3.40 -27.30 22.12
CA ASP A 279 -4.38 -26.32 22.62
C ASP A 279 -3.72 -25.10 23.27
N GLN A 280 -2.58 -25.31 23.96
CA GLN A 280 -1.80 -24.21 24.55
C GLN A 280 -1.21 -23.30 23.48
N GLU A 281 -0.62 -23.88 22.42
CA GLU A 281 -0.10 -23.10 21.29
C GLU A 281 -1.23 -22.39 20.53
N LYS A 282 -2.39 -23.04 20.37
CA LYS A 282 -3.58 -22.44 19.75
C LYS A 282 -4.04 -21.20 20.52
N ALA A 283 -4.15 -21.30 21.85
CA ALA A 283 -4.52 -20.19 22.71
C ALA A 283 -3.49 -19.05 22.63
N HIS A 284 -2.19 -19.38 22.75
CA HIS A 284 -1.11 -18.41 22.65
C HIS A 284 -1.13 -17.64 21.32
N TRP A 285 -1.22 -18.34 20.19
CA TRP A 285 -1.26 -17.71 18.88
C TRP A 285 -2.55 -16.91 18.65
N SER A 286 -3.68 -17.36 19.19
CA SER A 286 -4.92 -16.58 19.16
C SER A 286 -4.73 -15.20 19.78
N GLU A 287 -4.02 -15.09 20.91
CA GLU A 287 -3.71 -13.83 21.59
C GLU A 287 -2.67 -12.98 20.84
N VAL A 288 -1.63 -13.60 20.28
CA VAL A 288 -0.60 -12.91 19.50
C VAL A 288 -1.22 -12.27 18.25
N LEU A 289 -2.07 -13.02 17.53
CA LEU A 289 -2.71 -12.52 16.30
C LEU A 289 -3.72 -11.40 16.57
N ASP A 290 -4.30 -11.32 17.78
CA ASP A 290 -5.19 -10.21 18.16
C ASP A 290 -4.47 -8.85 18.27
N LYS A 291 -3.13 -8.86 18.33
CA LYS A 291 -2.30 -7.65 18.35
C LYS A 291 -1.87 -7.19 16.95
N ILE A 292 -2.33 -7.86 15.89
CA ILE A 292 -1.92 -7.60 14.50
C ILE A 292 -3.16 -7.19 13.66
N PRO A 293 -3.07 -6.14 12.81
CA PRO A 293 -1.96 -5.20 12.69
C PRO A 293 -1.87 -4.34 13.94
N SER A 294 -0.67 -4.18 14.48
CA SER A 294 -0.44 -3.21 15.54
C SER A 294 -0.82 -1.80 15.05
N LYS A 295 -1.45 -1.00 15.91
CA LYS A 295 -1.68 0.44 15.66
C LYS A 295 -0.38 1.18 15.38
#